data_AF-A0A661M4C2-F1
#
_entry.id   AF-A0A661M4C2-F1
#
_cell.length_a   1.000
_cell.length_b   1.000
_cell.length_c   1.000
_cell.angle_alpha   90.00
_cell.angle_beta   90.00
_cell.angle_gamma   90.00
#
_symmetry.space_group_name_H-M   'P 1'
#
loop_
_entity.id
_entity.type
_entity.pdbx_description
1 polymer ?
#
loop_
_entity_poly.entity_id
_entity_poly.type
_entity_poly.pdbx_seq_one_letter_code
_entity_poly.pdbx_strand_id
1 'polypeptide(L)' 'MNQIRILGTGSHVPPKVLSNYDLQNMGLDTTHEWIVQRTGISERRMAEPDVNTSDLAYEASIRALDMAGLTARDLDLII' A
#
# COMPACT_ATOMS: atom_id res chain seq x y z
N MET A 1 -26.51 -2.31 -22.78
CA MET A 1 -26.54 -1.84 -21.38
C MET A 1 -25.15 -1.34 -21.05
N ASN A 2 -24.99 -0.08 -20.65
CA ASN A 2 -23.70 0.41 -20.15
C ASN A 2 -23.57 -0.01 -18.69
N GLN A 3 -22.69 -0.97 -18.41
CA GLN A 3 -22.43 -1.44 -17.05
C GLN A 3 -21.03 -1.01 -16.64
N ILE A 4 -20.95 -0.36 -15.47
CA ILE A 4 -19.69 0.04 -14.85
C ILE A 4 -19.18 -1.12 -14.00
N ARG A 5 -17.87 -1.39 -14.07
CA ARG A 5 -17.21 -2.43 -13.28
C ARG A 5 -15.77 -2.05 -13.00
N ILE A 6 -15.22 -2.59 -11.92
CA ILE A 6 -13.78 -2.56 -11.65
C ILE A 6 -13.15 -3.62 -12.57
N LEU A 7 -12.26 -3.19 -13.47
CA LEU A 7 -11.59 -4.08 -14.42
C LEU A 7 -10.34 -4.73 -13.84
N GLY A 8 -9.64 -4.03 -12.95
CA GLY A 8 -8.44 -4.50 -12.29
C GLY A 8 -8.13 -3.66 -11.06
N THR A 9 -7.35 -4.24 -10.15
CA THR A 9 -6.80 -3.56 -8.98
C THR A 9 -5.30 -3.83 -8.92
N GLY A 10 -4.57 -2.96 -8.23
CA GLY A 10 -3.14 -3.11 -8.05
C GLY A 10 -2.73 -2.51 -6.72
N SER A 11 -1.71 -3.11 -6.11
CA SER A 11 -1.14 -2.62 -4.87
C SER A 11 0.37 -2.63 -4.95
N HIS A 12 0.97 -1.62 -4.36
CA HIS A 12 2.40 -1.54 -4.14
C HIS A 12 2.61 -0.89 -2.77
N VAL A 13 3.53 -1.46 -1.99
CA VAL A 13 3.84 -0.99 -0.64
C VAL A 13 5.36 -0.89 -0.52
N PRO A 14 5.88 0.07 0.25
CA PRO A 14 7.31 0.19 0.42
C PRO A 14 7.89 -1.06 1.09
N PRO A 15 9.15 -1.42 0.79
CA PRO A 15 9.73 -2.71 1.18
C PRO A 15 10.04 -2.79 2.68
N LYS A 16 10.26 -1.65 3.34
CA LYS A 16 10.63 -1.63 4.76
C LYS A 16 9.46 -2.01 5.64
N VAL A 17 9.65 -3.12 6.34
CA VAL A 17 8.72 -3.63 7.35
C VAL A 17 9.13 -3.06 8.71
N LEU A 18 8.13 -2.58 9.45
CA LEU A 18 8.27 -2.13 10.83
C LEU A 18 7.34 -2.95 11.73
N SER A 19 7.92 -3.85 12.51
CA SER A 19 7.18 -4.69 13.45
C SER A 19 6.78 -3.93 14.71
N ASN A 20 5.91 -4.51 15.53
CA ASN A 20 5.61 -3.95 16.87
C ASN A 20 6.80 -3.98 17.82
N TYR A 21 7.75 -4.90 17.62
CA TYR A 21 8.97 -4.95 18.42
C TYR A 21 9.91 -3.82 18.05
N ASP A 22 9.95 -3.44 16.78
CA ASP A 22 10.72 -2.27 16.34
C ASP A 22 10.19 -0.99 16.99
N LEU A 23 8.87 -0.83 17.10
CA LEU A 23 8.27 0.29 17.82
C LEU A 23 8.69 0.35 19.29
N GLN A 24 8.73 -0.80 19.97
CA GLN A 24 9.23 -0.90 21.35
C GLN A 24 10.71 -0.52 21.42
N ASN A 25 11.52 -1.02 20.50
CA ASN A 25 12.96 -0.73 20.42
C ASN A 25 13.25 0.76 20.12
N MET A 26 12.33 1.43 19.42
CA MET A 26 12.37 2.88 19.19
C MET A 26 11.98 3.71 20.43
N GLY A 27 11.61 3.07 21.54
CA GLY A 27 11.30 3.71 22.82
C GLY A 27 9.83 4.11 22.97
N LEU A 28 8.92 3.55 22.18
CA LEU A 28 7.49 3.75 22.41
C LEU A 28 7.03 2.94 23.63
N ASP A 29 6.28 3.56 24.53
CA ASP A 29 5.63 2.91 25.67
C ASP A 29 4.40 2.11 25.19
N THR A 30 4.67 0.92 24.67
CA THR A 30 3.67 0.01 24.13
C THR A 30 4.21 -1.42 24.16
N THR A 31 3.38 -2.42 23.87
CA THR A 31 3.82 -3.81 23.68
C THR A 31 3.19 -4.42 22.43
N HIS A 32 3.80 -5.47 21.89
CA HIS A 32 3.24 -6.20 20.75
C HIS A 32 1.83 -6.69 21.06
N GLU A 33 1.62 -7.28 22.23
CA GLU A 33 0.34 -7.82 22.69
C GLU A 33 -0.72 -6.73 22.81
N TRP A 34 -0.35 -5.58 23.37
CA TRP A 34 -1.26 -4.44 23.52
C TRP A 34 -1.73 -3.92 22.15
N ILE A 35 -0.80 -3.75 21.19
CA ILE A 35 -1.12 -3.27 19.83
C ILE A 35 -2.03 -4.27 19.12
N VAL A 36 -1.69 -5.57 19.15
CA VAL A 36 -2.48 -6.61 18.49
C VAL A 36 -3.87 -6.73 19.10
N GLN A 37 -3.98 -6.73 20.44
CA GLN A 37 -5.28 -6.84 21.11
C GLN A 37 -6.23 -5.68 20.76
N ARG A 38 -5.69 -4.46 20.56
CA ARG A 38 -6.49 -3.26 20.28
C ARG A 38 -6.78 -3.04 18.80
N THR A 39 -5.85 -3.41 17.92
CA THR A 39 -5.88 -2.99 16.50
C THR A 39 -5.76 -4.15 15.52
N GLY A 40 -5.32 -5.33 15.95
CA GLY A 40 -4.95 -6.45 15.09
C GLY A 40 -3.65 -6.25 14.30
N ILE A 41 -2.95 -5.12 14.46
CA ILE A 41 -1.77 -4.80 13.65
C ILE A 41 -0.53 -5.49 14.24
N SER A 42 0.13 -6.31 13.43
CA SER A 42 1.41 -6.96 13.79
C SER A 42 2.64 -6.27 13.19
N GLU A 43 2.47 -5.68 12.00
CA GLU A 43 3.51 -4.95 11.27
C GLU A 43 2.89 -3.83 10.43
N ARG A 44 3.74 -2.93 9.95
CA ARG A 44 3.41 -1.86 9.00
C ARG A 44 4.54 -1.67 8.01
N ARG A 45 4.25 -0.96 6.92
CA ARG A 45 5.24 -0.59 5.90
C ARG A 45 5.59 0.88 6.02
N MET A 46 6.87 1.21 5.88
CA MET A 46 7.37 2.58 5.98
C MET A 46 8.09 2.95 4.69
N ALA A 47 7.70 4.06 4.07
CA ALA A 47 8.43 4.61 2.94
C ALA A 47 9.77 5.18 3.41
N GLU A 48 10.80 5.08 2.57
CA GLU A 48 12.04 5.84 2.77
C GLU A 48 11.79 7.32 2.45
N PRO A 49 12.60 8.26 2.99
CA PRO A 49 12.37 9.70 2.82
C PRO A 49 12.32 10.19 1.37
N ASP A 50 12.93 9.45 0.45
CA ASP A 50 12.99 9.73 -0.99
C ASP A 50 11.88 9.06 -1.80
N VAL A 51 11.03 8.23 -1.17
CA VAL A 51 9.90 7.57 -1.82
C VAL A 51 8.64 8.41 -1.67
N ASN A 52 8.15 8.95 -2.78
CA ASN A 52 6.95 9.77 -2.81
C ASN A 52 5.68 8.91 -2.96
N THR A 53 4.53 9.48 -2.59
CA THR A 53 3.22 8.85 -2.83
C THR A 53 3.00 8.53 -4.32
N SER A 54 3.50 9.37 -5.22
CA SER A 54 3.40 9.16 -6.67
C SER A 54 4.14 7.90 -7.13
N ASP A 55 5.28 7.58 -6.52
CA ASP A 55 6.08 6.42 -6.91
C ASP A 55 5.34 5.12 -6.55
N LEU A 56 4.74 5.09 -5.35
CA LEU A 56 3.92 3.97 -4.90
C LEU A 56 2.64 3.84 -5.74
N ALA A 57 1.99 4.95 -6.06
CA ALA A 57 0.78 4.97 -6.87
C ALA A 57 1.07 4.54 -8.31
N TYR A 58 2.20 4.93 -8.89
CA TYR A 58 2.64 4.52 -10.22
C TYR A 58 2.75 2.99 -10.30
N GLU A 59 3.51 2.38 -9.40
CA GLU A 59 3.68 0.91 -9.35
C GLU A 59 2.36 0.16 -9.14
N ALA A 60 1.49 0.67 -8.26
CA ALA A 60 0.17 0.10 -8.06
C ALA A 60 -0.70 0.22 -9.33
N SER A 61 -0.61 1.34 -10.05
CA SER A 61 -1.40 1.61 -11.26
C SER A 61 -0.95 0.74 -12.43
N ILE A 62 0.36 0.51 -12.60
CA ILE A 62 0.88 -0.42 -13.61
C ILE A 62 0.33 -1.83 -13.39
N ARG A 63 0.29 -2.31 -12.13
CA ARG A 63 -0.27 -3.63 -11.79
C ARG A 63 -1.79 -3.69 -12.02
N ALA A 64 -2.50 -2.60 -11.74
CA ALA A 64 -3.94 -2.52 -12.00
C ALA A 64 -4.26 -2.56 -13.50
N LEU A 65 -3.47 -1.87 -14.32
CA LEU A 65 -3.58 -1.90 -15.77
C LEU A 65 -3.29 -3.30 -16.33
N ASP A 66 -2.22 -3.95 -15.85
CA ASP A 66 -1.87 -5.32 -16.24
C ASP A 66 -2.99 -6.31 -15.90
N MET A 67 -3.54 -6.25 -14.67
CA MET A 67 -4.69 -7.07 -14.27
C MET A 67 -5.93 -6.82 -15.15
N ALA A 68 -6.15 -5.56 -15.55
CA ALA A 68 -7.26 -5.18 -16.41
C ALA A 68 -7.05 -5.55 -17.89
N GLY A 69 -5.84 -5.94 -18.29
CA GLY A 69 -5.46 -6.15 -19.69
C GLY A 69 -5.48 -4.85 -20.52
N LEU A 70 -5.19 -3.71 -19.87
CA LEU A 70 -5.21 -2.38 -20.47
C LEU A 70 -3.81 -1.79 -20.52
N THR A 71 -3.62 -0.79 -21.39
CA THR A 71 -2.42 0.03 -21.46
C THR A 71 -2.70 1.43 -20.94
N ALA A 72 -1.64 2.19 -20.63
CA ALA A 72 -1.79 3.59 -20.21
C ALA A 72 -2.49 4.48 -21.27
N ARG A 73 -2.49 4.07 -22.56
CA ARG A 73 -3.17 4.79 -23.63
C ARG A 73 -4.69 4.61 -23.64
N ASP A 74 -5.19 3.60 -22.92
CA ASP A 74 -6.62 3.33 -22.80
C ASP A 74 -7.27 4.14 -21.67
N LEU A 75 -6.49 4.95 -20.95
CA LEU A 75 -6.97 5.79 -19.84
C LEU A 75 -7.37 7.19 -20.33
N ASP A 76 -8.62 7.56 -20.09
CA ASP A 76 -9.12 8.91 -20.36
C ASP A 76 -8.97 9.87 -19.16
N LEU A 77 -8.82 9.32 -17.94
CA LEU A 77 -8.76 10.08 -16.69
C LEU A 77 -7.94 9.34 -15.62
N ILE A 78 -7.12 10.09 -14.87
CA ILE A 78 -6.41 9.67 -13.65
C ILE A 78 -6.79 10.66 -12.53
N ILE A 79 -7.07 10.16 -11.33
CA ILE A 79 -7.44 10.94 -10.13
C ILE A 79 -6.38 10.74 -9.06
#